data_AF-A0A950GCW0-F1
#
_entry.id   AF-A0A950GCW0-F1
#
_cell.length_a   1.000
_cell.length_b   1.000
_cell.length_c   1.000
_cell.angle_alpha   90.00
_cell.angle_beta   90.00
_cell.angle_gamma   90.00
#
_symmetry.space_group_name_H-M   'P 1'
#
loop_
_entity.id
_entity.type
_entity.pdbx_description
1 polymer ?
#
loop_
_entity_poly.entity_id
_entity_poly.type
_entity_poly.pdbx_seq_one_letter_code
_entity_poly.pdbx_strand_id
1 'polypeptide(L)'
;MTALHRLALGVAAVVAVAIIVIGSLYVSRPRAATRSFGLPLPEDGPNIAWWLRLKGVRDIAAGLTVLAMMVWGGPQMVGIILLV
;
A
#
# COMPACT_ATOMS: atom_id res chain seq x y z
N MET A 1 17.16 5.52 -21.33
CA MET A 1 16.38 5.94 -20.15
C MET A 1 16.96 7.22 -19.57
N THR A 2 16.17 8.28 -19.41
CA THR A 2 16.62 9.56 -18.84
C THR A 2 16.84 9.44 -17.31
N ALA A 3 17.57 10.39 -16.71
CA ALA A 3 17.78 10.43 -15.25
C ALA A 3 16.44 10.53 -14.49
N LEU A 4 15.53 11.36 -15.00
CA LEU A 4 14.17 11.52 -14.45
C LEU A 4 13.37 10.21 -14.46
N HIS A 5 13.49 9.41 -15.54
CA HIS A 5 12.81 8.11 -15.63
C HIS A 5 13.27 7.14 -14.54
N ARG A 6 14.57 7.10 -14.26
CA ARG A 6 15.12 6.24 -13.20
C ARG A 6 14.68 6.69 -11.82
N LEU A 7 14.65 8.00 -11.58
CA LEU A 7 14.16 8.57 -10.33
C LEU A 7 12.68 8.25 -10.12
N ALA A 8 11.83 8.41 -11.13
CA ALA A 8 10.41 8.10 -11.04
C ALA A 8 10.16 6.63 -10.71
N LEU A 9 10.86 5.69 -11.36
CA LEU A 9 10.76 4.27 -11.05
C LEU A 9 11.31 3.94 -9.65
N GLY A 10 12.36 4.62 -9.20
CA GLY A 10 12.88 4.49 -7.84
C GLY A 10 11.85 4.91 -6.79
N VAL A 11 11.19 6.05 -7.01
CA VAL A 11 10.10 6.52 -6.15
C VAL A 11 8.93 5.53 -6.17
N ALA A 12 8.55 5.01 -7.33
CA ALA A 12 7.51 3.99 -7.44
C ALA A 12 7.82 2.74 -6.61
N ALA A 13 9.07 2.25 -6.63
CA ALA A 13 9.49 1.12 -5.80
C ALA A 13 9.37 1.43 -4.30
N VAL A 14 9.85 2.60 -3.87
CA VAL A 14 9.75 3.02 -2.46
C VAL A 14 8.30 3.11 -2.01
N VAL A 15 7.43 3.70 -2.84
CA VAL A 15 5.98 3.80 -2.56
C VAL A 15 5.35 2.41 -2.47
N ALA A 16 5.64 1.50 -3.39
CA ALA A 16 5.11 0.14 -3.37
C ALA A 16 5.50 -0.61 -2.09
N VAL A 17 6.77 -0.52 -1.69
CA VAL A 17 7.25 -1.12 -0.43
C VAL A 17 6.58 -0.47 0.78
N ALA A 18 6.43 0.86 0.80
CA ALA A 18 5.77 1.56 1.90
C ALA A 18 4.30 1.12 2.04
N ILE A 19 3.57 0.97 0.93
CA ILE A 19 2.20 0.45 0.91
C ILE A 19 2.12 -0.95 1.53
N ILE A 20 3.03 -1.86 1.16
CA ILE A 20 3.09 -3.23 1.70
C ILE A 20 3.36 -3.21 3.21
N VAL A 21 4.31 -2.37 3.65
CA VAL A 21 4.64 -2.22 5.08
C VAL A 21 3.43 -1.73 5.85
N ILE A 22 2.73 -0.70 5.36
CA ILE A 22 1.52 -0.17 6.00
C ILE A 22 0.42 -1.24 6.06
N GLY A 23 0.18 -1.97 4.97
CA GLY A 23 -0.80 -3.05 4.94
C GLY A 23 -0.46 -4.16 5.94
N SER A 24 0.82 -4.51 6.06
CA SER A 24 1.31 -5.51 7.03
C SER A 24 1.11 -5.07 8.49
N LEU A 25 1.22 -3.77 8.79
CA LEU A 25 0.88 -3.22 10.10
C LEU A 25 -0.62 -3.35 10.41
N TYR A 26 -1.49 -3.15 9.41
CA TYR A 26 -2.93 -3.36 9.57
C TYR A 26 -3.32 -4.83 9.76
N VAL A 27 -2.58 -5.77 9.16
CA VAL A 27 -2.80 -7.21 9.38
C VAL A 27 -2.37 -7.63 10.79
N SER A 28 -1.17 -7.23 11.20
CA SER A 28 -0.54 -7.67 12.45
C SER A 28 -1.06 -6.92 13.69
N ARG A 29 -1.27 -5.60 13.59
CA ARG A 29 -1.64 -4.70 14.69
C ARG A 29 -2.71 -3.69 14.27
N PRO A 30 -3.90 -4.14 13.79
CA PRO A 30 -4.91 -3.29 13.16
C PRO A 30 -5.29 -2.05 14.00
N ARG A 31 -5.56 -2.22 15.29
CA ARG A 31 -5.97 -1.12 16.17
C ARG A 31 -4.84 -0.12 16.44
N ALA A 32 -3.61 -0.60 16.59
CA ALA A 32 -2.45 0.27 16.82
C ALA A 32 -2.15 1.11 15.57
N ALA A 33 -2.21 0.50 14.38
CA ALA A 33 -2.04 1.19 13.11
C ALA A 33 -3.12 2.26 12.87
N THR A 34 -4.33 2.06 13.40
CA THR A 34 -5.43 3.03 13.25
C THR A 34 -5.29 4.23 14.19
N ARG A 35 -4.69 4.08 15.38
CA ARG A 35 -4.46 5.22 16.29
C ARG A 35 -3.54 6.29 15.68
N SER A 36 -2.60 5.88 14.82
CA SER A 36 -1.72 6.81 14.10
C SER A 36 -2.46 7.72 13.12
N PHE A 37 -3.69 7.38 12.72
CA PHE A 37 -4.53 8.24 11.87
C PHE A 37 -5.16 9.41 12.63
N GLY A 38 -5.22 9.36 13.97
CA GLY A 38 -5.81 10.43 14.79
C GLY A 38 -7.33 10.55 14.69
N LEU A 39 -8.00 9.64 13.98
CA LEU A 39 -9.47 9.62 13.86
C LEU A 39 -10.08 8.67 14.90
N PRO A 40 -11.22 9.04 15.51
CA PRO A 40 -11.95 8.15 16.40
C PRO A 40 -12.46 6.94 15.61
N LEU A 41 -12.30 5.76 16.19
CA LEU A 41 -12.89 4.54 15.64
C LEU A 41 -14.42 4.61 15.80
N PRO A 42 -15.20 4.25 14.77
CA PRO A 42 -16.66 4.31 14.84
C PRO A 42 -17.25 3.32 15.86
N GLU A 43 -16.53 2.25 16.18
CA GLU A 43 -16.90 1.23 17.17
C GLU A 43 -15.63 0.47 17.66
N ASP A 44 -15.70 -0.15 18.84
CA ASP A 44 -14.57 -0.90 19.46
C ASP A 44 -14.70 -2.43 19.37
N GLY A 45 -15.67 -2.92 18.59
CA GLY A 45 -15.94 -4.34 18.37
C GLY A 45 -14.85 -5.13 17.59
N PRO A 46 -15.00 -6.47 17.52
CA PRO A 46 -14.11 -7.31 16.73
C PRO A 46 -14.26 -7.10 15.21
N ASN A 47 -15.42 -6.63 14.74
CA ASN A 47 -15.67 -6.37 13.31
C ASN A 47 -14.72 -5.34 12.71
N ILE A 48 -14.42 -4.26 13.45
CA ILE A 48 -13.46 -3.24 13.04
C ILE A 48 -12.08 -3.85 12.86
N ALA A 49 -11.65 -4.71 13.78
CA ALA A 49 -10.34 -5.35 13.67
C ALA A 49 -10.26 -6.25 12.43
N TRP A 50 -11.34 -6.96 12.08
CA TRP A 50 -11.41 -7.75 10.84
C TRP A 50 -11.43 -6.89 9.58
N TRP A 51 -12.22 -5.82 9.58
CA TRP A 51 -12.27 -4.85 8.48
C TRP A 51 -10.91 -4.20 8.25
N LEU A 52 -10.21 -3.82 9.31
CA LEU A 52 -8.85 -3.27 9.24
C LEU A 52 -7.84 -4.29 8.70
N ARG A 53 -7.97 -5.57 9.05
CA ARG A 53 -7.13 -6.63 8.44
C ARG A 53 -7.42 -6.79 6.96
N LEU A 54 -8.69 -6.76 6.55
CA LEU A 54 -9.07 -6.81 5.14
C LEU A 54 -8.50 -5.62 4.35
N LYS A 55 -8.57 -4.41 4.93
CA LYS A 55 -7.88 -3.22 4.41
C LYS A 55 -6.38 -3.50 4.25
N GLY A 56 -5.73 -4.06 5.28
CA GLY A 56 -4.31 -4.41 5.24
C GLY A 56 -3.94 -5.37 4.11
N VAL A 57 -4.73 -6.43 3.90
CA VAL A 57 -4.54 -7.38 2.78
C VAL A 57 -4.69 -6.69 1.43
N ARG A 58 -5.71 -5.84 1.27
CA ARG A 58 -5.91 -5.04 0.05
C ARG A 58 -4.71 -4.12 -0.22
N ASP A 59 -4.22 -3.43 0.81
CA ASP A 59 -3.07 -2.54 0.67
C ASP A 59 -1.82 -3.34 0.25
N ILE A 60 -1.55 -4.50 0.85
CA ILE A 60 -0.47 -5.40 0.41
C ILE A 60 -0.63 -5.81 -1.06
N ALA A 61 -1.83 -6.21 -1.47
CA ALA A 61 -2.12 -6.60 -2.85
C ALA A 61 -1.88 -5.44 -3.83
N ALA A 62 -2.26 -4.21 -3.47
CA ALA A 62 -2.00 -3.02 -4.27
C ALA A 62 -0.50 -2.79 -4.47
N GLY A 63 0.29 -2.82 -3.39
CA GLY A 63 1.74 -2.67 -3.49
C GLY A 63 2.41 -3.78 -4.30
N LEU A 64 1.98 -5.04 -4.14
CA LEU A 64 2.44 -6.17 -4.96
C LEU A 64 2.09 -5.99 -6.45
N THR A 65 0.92 -5.40 -6.75
CA THR A 65 0.50 -5.12 -8.13
C THR A 65 1.41 -4.07 -8.77
N VAL A 66 1.79 -3.02 -8.04
CA VAL A 66 2.79 -2.04 -8.51
C VAL A 66 4.12 -2.75 -8.81
N LEU A 67 4.62 -3.56 -7.88
CA LEU A 67 5.87 -4.31 -8.10
C LEU A 67 5.79 -5.26 -9.30
N ALA A 68 4.66 -5.95 -9.49
CA ALA A 68 4.42 -6.79 -10.64
C ALA A 68 4.47 -5.97 -11.96
N MET A 69 3.85 -4.80 -12.00
CA MET A 69 3.92 -3.92 -13.18
C MET A 69 5.32 -3.37 -13.43
N MET A 70 6.13 -3.17 -12.38
CA MET A 70 7.54 -2.79 -12.55
C MET A 70 8.37 -3.91 -13.19
N VAL A 71 8.06 -5.18 -12.92
CA VAL A 71 8.75 -6.33 -13.48
C VAL A 71 8.26 -6.66 -14.90
N TRP A 72 6.95 -6.57 -15.16
CA TRP A 72 6.34 -7.10 -16.39
C TRP A 72 5.60 -6.07 -17.27
N GLY A 73 5.16 -4.93 -16.74
CA GLY A 73 4.24 -3.99 -17.42
C GLY A 73 4.89 -2.76 -18.06
N GLY A 74 6.14 -2.45 -17.71
CA GLY A 74 6.84 -1.26 -18.20
C GLY A 74 6.36 0.06 -17.58
N PRO A 75 7.07 1.18 -17.83
CA PRO A 75 6.91 2.42 -17.05
C PRO A 75 5.52 3.05 -17.10
N GLN A 76 4.83 2.97 -18.24
CA GLN A 76 3.47 3.51 -18.38
C GLN A 76 2.48 2.74 -17.51
N MET A 77 2.55 1.40 -17.46
CA MET A 77 1.67 0.61 -16.62
C MET A 77 1.94 0.84 -15.13
N VAL A 78 3.21 1.06 -14.74
CA VAL A 78 3.58 1.48 -13.38
C VAL A 78 2.92 2.81 -13.01
N GLY A 79 2.93 3.78 -13.93
CA GLY A 79 2.25 5.05 -13.73
C GLY A 79 0.73 4.89 -13.58
N ILE A 80 0.10 4.10 -14.46
CA ILE A 80 -1.35 3.85 -14.42
C ILE A 80 -1.75 3.16 -13.12
N ILE A 81 -1.05 2.11 -12.71
CA ILE A 81 -1.45 1.35 -11.51
C ILE A 81 -1.24 2.14 -10.22
N LEU A 82 -0.32 3.10 -10.19
CA LEU A 82 -0.15 4.01 -9.04
C LEU A 82 -1.28 5.03 -8.89
N LEU A 83 -2.08 5.26 -9.95
CA LEU A 83 -3.20 6.21 -9.94
C LEU A 83 -4.54 5.57 -9.56
N VAL A 84 -4.61 4.25 -9.55
CA VAL A 84 -5.82 3.46 -9.26
C VAL A 84 -5.82 3.05 -7.80
#